data_AF-D8M626-F1
#
_entry.id   AF-D8M626-F1
#
_cell.length_a   1.000
_cell.length_b   1.000
_cell.length_c   1.000
_cell.angle_alpha   90.00
_cell.angle_beta   90.00
_cell.angle_gamma   90.00
#
_symmetry.space_group_name_H-M   'P 1'
#
loop_
_entity.id
_entity.type
_entity.pdbx_description
1 polymer ?
#
loop_
_entity_poly.entity_id
_entity_poly.type
_entity_poly.pdbx_seq_one_letter_code
_entity_poly.pdbx_strand_id
1 'polypeptide(L)'
;MSDISADCIPEGYDAFSSHCAHNGGYSGVITFLGSFSQHPKSTIYQRYDSDFVKSADMEGRVCFTFFDNCAILNVYFPCGSEEDSARCSFRERFYELIMDLVKIIKVDYPNCILLGDFNTAIACRIGWRLCYHPKSSSFYLAFMIRDGGCGMIDCFRALYPSERNAYSCFNTKLKGRINNFGTRIDYIVCTRPLRNCLVECAIRSDVTGSDHLPVVAEFDFSVKSESSVVGLRSKVGEQPKILSFFRVNRRM
;
A
#
# COMPACT_ATOMS: atom_id res chain seq x y z
N MET A 1 -18.72 13.95 0.31
CA MET A 1 -19.39 12.85 -0.41
C MET A 1 -18.76 12.75 -1.79
N SER A 2 -18.00 11.69 -2.02
CA SER A 2 -17.81 11.16 -3.37
C SER A 2 -17.88 9.65 -3.21
N ASP A 3 -19.09 9.16 -2.96
CA ASP A 3 -19.35 7.74 -3.01
C ASP A 3 -19.03 7.27 -4.43
N ILE A 4 -18.24 6.20 -4.54
CA ILE A 4 -17.95 5.57 -5.81
C ILE A 4 -19.29 5.15 -6.42
N SER A 5 -19.53 5.51 -7.69
CA SER A 5 -20.73 5.05 -8.39
C SER A 5 -20.79 3.53 -8.34
N ALA A 6 -21.97 2.96 -8.08
CA ALA A 6 -22.17 1.51 -8.08
C ALA A 6 -21.73 0.88 -9.41
N ASP A 7 -21.83 1.63 -10.52
CA ASP A 7 -21.38 1.21 -11.86
C ASP A 7 -19.86 1.02 -11.98
N CYS A 8 -19.08 1.57 -11.04
CA CYS A 8 -17.63 1.42 -10.98
C CYS A 8 -17.19 0.18 -10.17
N ILE A 9 -18.14 -0.57 -9.59
CA ILE A 9 -17.85 -1.77 -8.80
C ILE A 9 -18.00 -3.00 -9.69
N PRO A 10 -16.94 -3.79 -9.95
CA PRO A 10 -17.04 -5.00 -10.73
C PRO A 10 -18.04 -6.00 -10.13
N GLU A 11 -18.75 -6.73 -10.98
CA GLU A 11 -19.69 -7.75 -10.54
C GLU A 11 -18.99 -8.82 -9.68
N GLY A 12 -19.61 -9.16 -8.55
CA GLY A 12 -19.04 -10.12 -7.59
C GLY A 12 -18.01 -9.53 -6.62
N TYR A 13 -17.78 -8.21 -6.65
CA TYR A 13 -16.84 -7.54 -5.74
C TYR A 13 -17.55 -6.55 -4.81
N ASP A 14 -17.04 -6.46 -3.58
CA ASP A 14 -17.26 -5.33 -2.68
C ASP A 14 -16.16 -4.29 -2.85
N ALA A 15 -16.47 -3.02 -2.60
CA ALA A 15 -15.53 -1.91 -2.75
C ALA A 15 -15.32 -1.15 -1.44
N PHE A 16 -14.06 -0.93 -1.10
CA PHE A 16 -13.62 -0.21 0.08
C PHE A 16 -12.71 0.92 -0.36
N SER A 17 -13.00 2.15 0.03
CA SER A 17 -12.26 3.30 -0.51
C SER A 17 -11.94 4.36 0.52
N SER A 18 -10.82 5.03 0.29
CA SER A 18 -10.39 6.21 1.02
C SER A 18 -10.12 7.29 -0.01
N HIS A 19 -10.77 8.45 0.13
CA HIS A 19 -10.68 9.55 -0.82
C HIS A 19 -10.13 10.81 -0.13
N CYS A 20 -9.46 11.66 -0.90
CA CYS A 20 -9.00 12.94 -0.40
C CYS A 20 -10.20 13.81 -0.01
N ALA A 21 -10.20 14.29 1.24
CA ALA A 21 -11.32 15.03 1.81
C ALA A 21 -11.29 16.54 1.51
N HIS A 22 -10.18 17.06 0.99
CA HIS A 22 -9.98 18.50 0.76
C HIS A 22 -9.67 18.88 -0.70
N ASN A 23 -9.43 17.90 -1.58
CA ASN A 23 -9.17 18.16 -3.00
C ASN A 23 -9.75 17.04 -3.87
N GLY A 24 -10.83 17.33 -4.60
CA GLY A 24 -11.50 16.37 -5.48
C GLY A 24 -10.63 15.99 -6.68
N GLY A 25 -10.59 14.70 -7.02
CA GLY A 25 -9.76 14.18 -8.12
C GLY A 25 -8.27 14.05 -7.80
N TYR A 26 -7.85 14.33 -6.56
CA TYR A 26 -6.49 14.14 -6.08
C TYR A 26 -6.39 12.94 -5.14
N SER A 27 -5.36 12.11 -5.31
CA SER A 27 -5.12 10.92 -4.49
C SER A 27 -6.32 9.96 -4.48
N GLY A 28 -6.43 9.13 -3.45
CA GLY A 28 -7.49 8.15 -3.29
C GLY A 28 -7.00 6.74 -3.56
N VAL A 29 -7.50 5.79 -2.77
CA VAL A 29 -7.24 4.36 -2.93
C VAL A 29 -8.54 3.59 -2.80
N ILE A 30 -8.62 2.48 -3.53
CA ILE A 30 -9.75 1.58 -3.53
C ILE A 30 -9.26 0.13 -3.51
N THR A 31 -9.91 -0.70 -2.71
CA THR A 31 -9.70 -2.14 -2.64
C THR A 31 -10.99 -2.83 -3.05
N PHE A 32 -10.91 -3.70 -4.05
CA PHE A 32 -12.00 -4.59 -4.47
C PHE A 32 -11.78 -5.99 -3.89
N LEU A 33 -12.82 -6.58 -3.29
CA LEU A 33 -12.76 -7.91 -2.69
C LEU A 33 -13.84 -8.82 -3.24
N GLY A 34 -13.46 -9.99 -3.76
CA GLY A 34 -14.41 -11.00 -4.23
C GLY A 34 -15.05 -11.82 -3.11
N SER A 35 -14.53 -11.72 -1.88
CA SER A 35 -15.05 -12.40 -0.68
C SER A 35 -14.98 -11.49 0.54
N PHE A 36 -15.94 -11.65 1.45
CA PHE A 36 -16.19 -10.75 2.58
C PHE A 36 -15.00 -10.60 3.55
N SER A 37 -14.82 -9.38 4.05
CA SER A 37 -13.85 -8.98 5.06
C SER A 37 -14.57 -8.45 6.30
N GLN A 38 -14.11 -8.82 7.50
CA GLN A 38 -14.60 -8.25 8.75
C GLN A 38 -14.03 -6.84 8.98
N HIS A 39 -14.75 -6.04 9.76
CA HIS A 39 -14.20 -4.79 10.30
C HIS A 39 -13.10 -5.09 11.34
N PRO A 40 -12.06 -4.26 11.45
CA PRO A 40 -10.99 -4.47 12.44
C PRO A 40 -11.54 -4.43 13.86
N LYS A 41 -10.96 -5.26 14.73
CA LYS A 41 -10.98 -5.00 16.18
C LYS A 41 -10.03 -3.83 16.43
N SER A 42 -10.54 -2.76 17.04
CA SER A 42 -9.73 -1.57 17.32
C SER A 42 -8.72 -1.85 18.42
N THR A 43 -7.44 -1.72 18.10
CA THR A 43 -6.36 -1.65 19.09
C THR A 43 -5.73 -0.27 19.03
N ILE A 44 -5.64 0.41 20.18
CA ILE A 44 -5.33 1.84 20.30
C ILE A 44 -3.89 2.01 20.79
N TYR A 45 -3.08 2.82 20.08
CA TYR A 45 -1.67 3.07 20.41
C TYR A 45 -1.35 4.57 20.57
N GLN A 46 -0.29 4.93 21.31
CA GLN A 46 0.09 6.34 21.55
C GLN A 46 1.48 6.60 20.98
N ARG A 47 1.61 7.46 19.95
CA ARG A 47 2.92 7.97 19.48
C ARG A 47 2.90 9.22 18.61
N TYR A 48 1.80 9.52 17.94
CA TYR A 48 1.77 10.58 16.93
C TYR A 48 1.07 11.86 17.40
N ASP A 49 1.54 12.99 16.88
CA ASP A 49 0.79 14.25 16.90
C ASP A 49 -0.51 14.09 16.12
N SER A 50 -1.63 14.41 16.77
CA SER A 50 -2.96 14.20 16.21
C SER A 50 -3.19 14.98 14.91
N ASP A 51 -2.52 16.12 14.74
CA ASP A 51 -2.75 16.98 13.57
C ASP A 51 -2.07 16.45 12.32
N PHE A 52 -0.88 15.85 12.45
CA PHE A 52 -0.25 15.13 11.33
C PHE A 52 -1.04 13.88 10.92
N VAL A 53 -1.55 13.11 11.90
CA VAL A 53 -2.34 11.93 11.57
C VAL A 53 -3.64 12.32 10.86
N LYS A 54 -4.31 13.40 11.33
CA LYS A 54 -5.46 13.96 10.62
C LYS A 54 -5.09 14.39 9.21
N SER A 55 -3.97 15.07 8.99
CA SER A 55 -3.59 15.50 7.63
C SER A 55 -3.29 14.32 6.71
N ALA A 56 -2.70 13.23 7.22
CA ALA A 56 -2.53 11.98 6.48
C ALA A 56 -3.88 11.33 6.13
N ASP A 57 -4.84 11.29 7.06
CA ASP A 57 -6.21 10.81 6.82
C ASP A 57 -6.95 11.64 5.77
N MET A 58 -6.69 12.95 5.72
CA MET A 58 -7.34 13.88 4.80
C MET A 58 -6.91 13.72 3.33
N GLU A 59 -5.78 13.04 3.05
CA GLU A 59 -5.33 12.76 1.68
C GLU A 59 -5.85 11.42 1.11
N GLY A 60 -6.56 10.61 1.91
CA GLY A 60 -7.20 9.38 1.42
C GLY A 60 -6.22 8.35 0.86
N ARG A 61 -5.06 8.18 1.50
CA ARG A 61 -3.93 7.39 0.97
C ARG A 61 -3.86 5.94 1.44
N VAL A 62 -4.73 5.54 2.36
CA VAL A 62 -4.71 4.21 2.97
C VAL A 62 -6.12 3.64 2.98
N CYS A 63 -6.25 2.40 2.52
CA CYS A 63 -7.44 1.57 2.66
C CYS A 63 -7.03 0.29 3.39
N PHE A 64 -7.76 -0.03 4.45
CA PHE A 64 -7.50 -1.19 5.28
C PHE A 64 -8.58 -2.25 5.07
N THR A 65 -8.14 -3.51 5.02
CA THR A 65 -9.02 -4.67 4.91
C THR A 65 -8.56 -5.71 5.91
N PHE A 66 -9.49 -6.22 6.72
CA PHE A 66 -9.18 -7.17 7.79
C PHE A 66 -9.99 -8.46 7.65
N PHE A 67 -9.33 -9.58 7.88
CA PHE A 67 -9.90 -10.90 7.96
C PHE A 67 -9.49 -11.51 9.31
N ASP A 68 -10.14 -12.58 9.75
CA ASP A 68 -9.91 -13.14 11.09
C ASP A 68 -8.44 -13.50 11.33
N ASN A 69 -7.74 -13.89 10.26
CA ASN A 69 -6.35 -14.32 10.30
C ASN A 69 -5.42 -13.51 9.39
N CYS A 70 -5.85 -12.39 8.80
CA CYS A 70 -5.04 -11.61 7.85
C CYS A 70 -5.41 -10.12 7.83
N ALA A 71 -4.43 -9.24 7.61
CA ALA A 71 -4.64 -7.83 7.35
C ALA A 71 -4.00 -7.40 6.03
N ILE A 72 -4.69 -6.56 5.26
CA ILE A 72 -4.21 -5.98 4.01
C ILE A 72 -4.28 -4.46 4.11
N LEU A 73 -3.15 -3.80 3.83
CA LEU A 73 -3.02 -2.36 3.75
C LEU A 73 -2.74 -1.99 2.29
N ASN A 74 -3.69 -1.31 1.65
CA ASN A 74 -3.53 -0.71 0.33
C ASN A 74 -3.13 0.76 0.51
N VAL A 75 -1.91 1.12 0.11
CA VAL A 75 -1.30 2.41 0.41
C VAL A 75 -0.76 3.09 -0.85
N TYR A 76 -1.16 4.34 -1.05
CA TYR A 76 -0.59 5.24 -2.04
C TYR A 76 0.30 6.29 -1.38
N PHE A 77 1.61 6.03 -1.34
CA PHE A 77 2.56 6.89 -0.66
C PHE A 77 2.66 8.27 -1.36
N PRO A 78 2.83 9.35 -0.60
CA PRO A 78 3.10 10.68 -1.15
C PRO A 78 4.24 10.69 -2.16
N CYS A 79 3.96 11.10 -3.39
CA CYS A 79 4.99 11.60 -4.28
C CYS A 79 5.46 12.99 -3.79
N GLY A 80 6.74 13.28 -3.95
CA GLY A 80 7.33 14.58 -3.64
C GLY A 80 8.41 14.91 -4.66
N SER A 81 8.41 16.15 -5.15
CA SER A 81 9.57 16.74 -5.81
C SER A 81 10.58 17.16 -4.75
N GLU A 82 11.87 16.97 -5.02
CA GLU A 82 12.92 17.40 -4.08
C GLU A 82 12.99 18.94 -3.94
N GLU A 83 12.33 19.66 -4.84
CA GLU A 83 12.12 21.12 -4.77
C GLU A 83 11.05 21.54 -3.74
N ASP A 84 10.13 20.62 -3.39
CA ASP A 84 9.12 20.83 -2.36
C ASP A 84 9.53 20.13 -1.06
N SER A 85 10.29 20.84 -0.25
CA SER A 85 10.83 20.33 1.03
C SER A 85 9.72 19.96 2.03
N ALA A 86 8.60 20.68 2.01
CA ALA A 86 7.45 20.38 2.86
C ALA A 86 6.81 19.05 2.45
N ARG A 87 6.67 18.80 1.14
CA ARG A 87 6.13 17.54 0.64
C ARG A 87 7.07 16.36 0.87
N CYS A 88 8.38 16.57 0.74
CA CYS A 88 9.38 15.56 1.10
C CYS A 88 9.30 15.21 2.59
N SER A 89 9.19 16.22 3.46
CA SER A 89 9.02 16.00 4.91
C SER A 89 7.73 15.26 5.23
N PHE A 90 6.63 15.59 4.55
CA PHE A 90 5.36 14.87 4.70
C PHE A 90 5.49 13.40 4.28
N ARG A 91 6.15 13.13 3.14
CA ARG A 91 6.42 11.77 2.64
C ARG A 91 7.20 10.95 3.67
N GLU A 92 8.27 11.48 4.23
CA GLU A 92 9.10 10.78 5.21
C GLU A 92 8.33 10.45 6.49
N ARG A 93 7.61 11.43 7.05
CA ARG A 93 6.73 11.20 8.21
C ARG A 93 5.61 10.21 7.90
N PHE A 94 5.11 10.19 6.66
CA PHE A 94 4.11 9.22 6.23
C PHE A 94 4.69 7.81 6.18
N TYR A 95 5.94 7.64 5.73
CA TYR A 95 6.65 6.36 5.81
C TYR A 95 6.76 5.85 7.25
N GLU A 96 7.16 6.72 8.19
CA GLU A 96 7.24 6.38 9.61
C GLU A 96 5.88 5.94 10.17
N LEU A 97 4.83 6.68 9.84
CA LEU A 97 3.45 6.38 10.23
C LEU A 97 3.00 5.00 9.73
N ILE A 98 3.23 4.68 8.45
CA ILE A 98 2.87 3.36 7.89
C ILE A 98 3.71 2.26 8.55
N MET A 99 5.00 2.49 8.81
CA MET A 99 5.85 1.51 9.48
C MET A 99 5.35 1.18 10.91
N ASP A 100 4.95 2.20 11.67
CA ASP A 100 4.39 2.00 13.00
C ASP A 100 3.01 1.34 12.96
N LEU A 101 2.15 1.72 12.00
CA LEU A 101 0.88 1.03 11.76
C LEU A 101 1.09 -0.46 11.46
N VAL A 102 2.04 -0.80 10.58
CA VAL A 102 2.35 -2.19 10.26
C VAL A 102 2.83 -2.94 11.51
N LYS A 103 3.70 -2.34 12.34
CA LYS A 103 4.17 -2.97 13.59
C LYS A 103 3.02 -3.24 14.55
N ILE A 104 2.11 -2.28 14.69
CA ILE A 104 0.90 -2.37 15.51
C ILE A 104 0.00 -3.51 15.00
N ILE A 105 -0.38 -3.45 13.73
CA ILE A 105 -1.33 -4.39 13.13
C ILE A 105 -0.79 -5.82 13.18
N LYS A 106 0.51 -6.00 12.99
CA LYS A 106 1.16 -7.33 13.04
C LYS A 106 1.11 -8.01 14.40
N VAL A 107 0.84 -7.28 15.49
CA VAL A 107 0.65 -7.89 16.82
C VAL A 107 -0.63 -8.73 16.82
N ASP A 108 -1.72 -8.19 16.29
CA ASP A 108 -3.03 -8.85 16.26
C ASP A 108 -3.22 -9.71 14.99
N TYR A 109 -2.56 -9.34 13.89
CA TYR A 109 -2.64 -9.99 12.58
C TYR A 109 -1.24 -10.38 12.08
N PRO A 110 -0.69 -11.54 12.50
CA PRO A 110 0.64 -11.98 12.10
C PRO A 110 0.81 -12.16 10.58
N ASN A 111 -0.29 -12.41 9.86
CA ASN A 111 -0.33 -12.45 8.40
C ASN A 111 -0.75 -11.08 7.86
N CYS A 112 0.20 -10.19 7.64
CA CYS A 112 -0.05 -8.85 7.09
C CYS A 112 0.55 -8.69 5.69
N ILE A 113 -0.19 -8.03 4.80
CA ILE A 113 0.23 -7.59 3.46
C ILE A 113 0.15 -6.07 3.42
N LEU A 114 1.20 -5.42 2.94
CA LEU A 114 1.20 -4.00 2.57
C LEU A 114 1.49 -3.92 1.08
N LEU A 115 0.64 -3.23 0.33
CA LEU A 115 0.75 -3.11 -1.12
C LEU A 115 0.38 -1.72 -1.61
N GLY A 116 0.83 -1.40 -2.82
CA GLY A 116 0.46 -0.18 -3.55
C GLY A 116 1.67 0.53 -4.17
N ASP A 117 1.52 1.80 -4.49
CA ASP A 117 2.58 2.65 -5.03
C ASP A 117 3.34 3.34 -3.87
N PHE A 118 4.60 2.95 -3.71
CA PHE A 118 5.51 3.46 -2.69
C PHE A 118 6.18 4.77 -3.10
N ASN A 119 6.06 5.18 -4.37
CA ASN A 119 6.70 6.37 -4.93
C ASN A 119 8.23 6.40 -4.75
N THR A 120 8.84 5.24 -4.51
CA THR A 120 10.27 5.08 -4.29
C THR A 120 10.76 3.71 -4.72
N ALA A 121 12.05 3.60 -5.00
CA ALA A 121 12.65 2.37 -5.46
C ALA A 121 13.86 1.99 -4.61
N ILE A 122 13.89 0.75 -4.12
CA ILE A 122 15.16 0.16 -3.68
C ILE A 122 15.99 -0.04 -4.95
N ALA A 123 17.18 0.57 -4.97
CA ALA A 123 18.06 0.66 -6.14
C ALA A 123 17.96 -0.54 -7.10
N CYS A 124 17.44 -0.29 -8.30
CA CYS A 124 17.36 -1.28 -9.37
C CYS A 124 18.53 -1.05 -10.35
N ARG A 125 19.22 -2.14 -10.74
CA ARG A 125 20.30 -2.09 -11.73
C ARG A 125 19.72 -2.16 -13.15
N ILE A 126 20.07 -1.19 -14.00
CA ILE A 126 19.85 -1.25 -15.47
C ILE A 126 21.19 -1.60 -16.12
N GLY A 127 21.39 -2.88 -16.46
CA GLY A 127 22.69 -3.33 -16.96
C GLY A 127 23.82 -3.04 -15.97
N TRP A 128 24.77 -2.18 -16.35
CA TRP A 128 25.89 -1.71 -15.50
C TRP A 128 25.62 -0.38 -14.80
N ARG A 129 24.53 0.33 -15.13
CA ARG A 129 24.19 1.64 -14.55
C ARG A 129 23.24 1.46 -13.36
N LEU A 130 23.58 2.14 -12.27
CA LEU A 130 22.66 2.40 -11.19
C LEU A 130 21.73 3.53 -11.68
N CYS A 131 20.49 3.21 -12.03
CA CYS A 131 19.51 4.24 -12.37
C CYS A 131 18.82 4.66 -11.09
N TYR A 132 19.51 5.50 -10.32
CA TYR A 132 19.02 5.91 -9.03
C TYR A 132 19.56 7.29 -8.64
N HIS A 133 18.63 8.22 -8.42
CA HIS A 133 18.88 9.34 -7.53
C HIS A 133 18.46 8.90 -6.12
N PRO A 134 19.36 8.92 -5.12
CA PRO A 134 19.00 8.64 -3.75
C PRO A 134 17.94 9.60 -3.22
N LYS A 135 16.67 9.15 -3.23
CA LYS A 135 15.61 9.75 -2.42
C LYS A 135 15.73 9.22 -1.00
N SER A 136 15.50 10.10 -0.03
CA SER A 136 15.38 9.74 1.38
C SER A 136 14.35 8.62 1.62
N SER A 137 13.25 8.60 0.84
CA SER A 137 12.20 7.58 0.94
C SER A 137 12.68 6.15 0.70
N SER A 138 13.74 5.93 -0.09
CA SER A 138 14.25 4.56 -0.28
C SER A 138 14.99 4.03 0.93
N PHE A 139 15.51 4.90 1.80
CA PHE A 139 16.02 4.48 3.10
C PHE A 139 14.87 3.90 3.94
N TYR A 140 13.72 4.57 3.96
CA TYR A 140 12.54 4.09 4.70
C TYR A 140 12.02 2.77 4.15
N LEU A 141 11.89 2.62 2.83
CA LEU A 141 11.50 1.34 2.23
C LEU A 141 12.52 0.24 2.55
N ALA A 142 13.82 0.51 2.41
CA ALA A 142 14.87 -0.44 2.77
C ALA A 142 14.86 -0.78 4.27
N PHE A 143 14.51 0.15 5.14
CA PHE A 143 14.39 -0.08 6.58
C PHE A 143 13.14 -0.89 6.91
N MET A 144 11.99 -0.58 6.29
CA MET A 144 10.74 -1.33 6.45
C MET A 144 10.90 -2.83 6.18
N ILE A 145 11.68 -3.21 5.16
CA ILE A 145 11.91 -4.61 4.80
C ILE A 145 12.97 -5.33 5.66
N ARG A 146 13.71 -4.61 6.52
CA ARG A 146 14.69 -5.23 7.43
C ARG A 146 14.02 -5.70 8.71
N ASP A 147 14.57 -6.74 9.34
CA ASP A 147 14.08 -7.29 10.62
C ASP A 147 14.03 -6.22 11.73
N GLY A 148 15.00 -5.31 11.79
CA GLY A 148 15.02 -4.20 12.76
C GLY A 148 14.04 -3.04 12.45
N GLY A 149 13.42 -3.04 11.27
CA GLY A 149 12.37 -2.11 10.88
C GLY A 149 11.00 -2.73 11.09
N CYS A 150 10.33 -3.17 10.02
CA CYS A 150 9.05 -3.88 10.11
C CYS A 150 9.19 -5.38 9.84
N GLY A 151 10.32 -5.89 9.36
CA GLY A 151 10.50 -7.29 8.97
C GLY A 151 9.49 -7.72 7.89
N MET A 152 9.22 -6.83 6.94
CA MET A 152 8.39 -7.12 5.76
C MET A 152 9.27 -7.66 4.62
N ILE A 153 8.69 -8.46 3.73
CA ILE A 153 9.41 -9.16 2.66
C ILE A 153 8.83 -8.71 1.32
N ASP A 154 9.67 -8.16 0.45
CA ASP A 154 9.34 -7.84 -0.94
C ASP A 154 9.07 -9.14 -1.72
N CYS A 155 7.78 -9.39 -2.05
CA CYS A 155 7.35 -10.66 -2.65
C CYS A 155 8.03 -10.90 -4.00
N PHE A 156 8.14 -9.86 -4.83
CA PHE A 156 8.78 -9.96 -6.13
C PHE A 156 10.25 -10.33 -5.98
N ARG A 157 10.99 -9.63 -5.10
CA ARG A 157 12.43 -9.91 -4.90
C ARG A 157 12.70 -11.21 -4.15
N ALA A 158 11.73 -11.72 -3.40
CA ALA A 158 11.88 -12.98 -2.71
C ALA A 158 11.74 -14.19 -3.64
N LEU A 159 11.14 -14.03 -4.83
CA LEU A 159 11.10 -15.04 -5.90
C LEU A 159 12.13 -14.74 -7.00
N TYR A 160 12.34 -13.47 -7.32
CA TYR A 160 13.16 -12.99 -8.44
C TYR A 160 14.29 -12.04 -7.98
N PRO A 161 15.24 -12.50 -7.15
CA PRO A 161 16.23 -11.63 -6.51
C PRO A 161 17.19 -10.97 -7.50
N SER A 162 17.50 -11.62 -8.62
CA SER A 162 18.46 -11.16 -9.64
C SER A 162 17.81 -10.52 -10.87
N GLU A 163 16.48 -10.52 -10.97
CA GLU A 163 15.76 -10.07 -12.15
C GLU A 163 16.00 -8.58 -12.43
N ARG A 164 16.32 -8.26 -13.69
CA ARG A 164 16.65 -6.91 -14.12
C ARG A 164 15.49 -6.33 -14.92
N ASN A 165 15.42 -5.01 -15.03
CA ASN A 165 14.39 -4.31 -15.81
C ASN A 165 12.94 -4.62 -15.40
N ALA A 166 12.72 -5.04 -14.15
CA ALA A 166 11.41 -5.29 -13.57
C ALA A 166 10.75 -3.95 -13.17
N TYR A 167 10.30 -3.17 -14.14
CA TYR A 167 9.69 -1.85 -13.91
C TYR A 167 8.18 -1.95 -13.73
N SER A 168 7.62 -1.11 -12.87
CA SER A 168 6.19 -1.00 -12.66
C SER A 168 5.63 0.38 -13.03
N CYS A 169 6.47 1.40 -13.23
CA CYS A 169 6.05 2.75 -13.61
C CYS A 169 6.95 3.32 -14.72
N PHE A 170 6.35 4.00 -15.69
CA PHE A 170 7.02 4.58 -16.84
C PHE A 170 6.63 6.04 -17.07
N ASN A 171 7.62 6.89 -17.33
CA ASN A 171 7.35 8.29 -17.67
C ASN A 171 6.70 8.39 -19.07
N THR A 172 5.45 8.87 -19.11
CA THR A 172 4.67 9.02 -20.36
C THR A 172 5.26 10.04 -21.31
N LYS A 173 5.76 11.18 -20.81
CA LYS A 173 6.40 12.24 -21.62
C LYS A 173 7.64 11.75 -22.35
N LEU A 174 8.40 10.85 -21.71
CA LEU A 174 9.62 10.25 -22.28
C LEU A 174 9.36 8.98 -23.08
N LYS A 175 8.08 8.61 -23.29
CA LYS A 175 7.70 7.32 -23.90
C LYS A 175 8.40 6.14 -23.22
N GLY A 176 8.51 6.18 -21.89
CA GLY A 176 9.33 5.26 -21.10
C GLY A 176 9.02 3.79 -21.36
N ARG A 177 7.74 3.44 -21.58
CA ARG A 177 7.32 2.06 -21.89
C ARG A 177 7.89 1.56 -23.22
N ILE A 178 7.93 2.41 -24.25
CA ILE A 178 8.51 2.07 -25.57
C ILE A 178 10.04 1.94 -25.45
N ASN A 179 10.66 2.83 -24.68
CA ASN A 179 12.11 2.89 -24.51
C ASN A 179 12.64 1.94 -23.40
N ASN A 180 11.77 1.13 -22.80
CA ASN A 180 12.05 0.29 -21.63
C ASN A 180 12.83 1.03 -20.52
N PHE A 181 12.41 2.26 -20.25
CA PHE A 181 12.99 3.14 -19.25
C PHE A 181 11.94 3.47 -18.19
N GLY A 182 11.99 2.71 -17.09
CA GLY A 182 11.02 2.81 -16.00
C GLY A 182 11.68 2.66 -14.63
N THR A 183 10.84 2.63 -13.61
CA THR A 183 11.23 2.40 -12.21
C THR A 183 10.27 1.39 -11.57
N ARG A 184 10.74 0.60 -10.62
CA ARG A 184 9.87 -0.25 -9.79
C ARG A 184 9.50 0.49 -8.52
N ILE A 185 8.30 1.05 -8.50
CA ILE A 185 7.76 1.80 -7.36
C ILE A 185 6.51 1.18 -6.75
N ASP A 186 5.96 0.15 -7.39
CA ASP A 186 4.79 -0.59 -6.93
C ASP A 186 5.25 -1.90 -6.30
N TYR A 187 4.79 -2.17 -5.07
CA TYR A 187 5.26 -3.31 -4.28
C TYR A 187 4.09 -4.07 -3.68
N ILE A 188 4.30 -5.37 -3.51
CA ILE A 188 3.56 -6.21 -2.56
C ILE A 188 4.60 -6.69 -1.56
N VAL A 189 4.51 -6.24 -0.31
CA VAL A 189 5.36 -6.72 0.78
C VAL A 189 4.51 -7.50 1.79
N CYS A 190 5.01 -8.65 2.23
CA CYS A 190 4.29 -9.51 3.16
C CYS A 190 5.10 -9.80 4.42
N THR A 191 4.41 -10.24 5.46
CA THR A 191 5.04 -10.76 6.68
C THR A 191 5.70 -12.11 6.45
N ARG A 192 6.66 -12.46 7.33
CA ARG A 192 7.41 -13.73 7.24
C ARG A 192 6.54 -15.00 7.21
N PRO A 193 5.44 -15.13 7.98
CA PRO A 193 4.55 -16.27 7.85
C PRO A 193 3.94 -16.39 6.45
N LEU A 194 3.43 -15.30 5.89
CA LEU A 194 2.86 -15.27 4.53
C LEU A 194 3.89 -15.52 3.43
N ARG A 195 5.16 -15.16 3.65
CA ARG A 195 6.21 -15.49 2.67
C ARG A 195 6.32 -16.99 2.40
N ASN A 196 6.06 -17.85 3.38
CA ASN A 196 6.11 -19.30 3.18
C ASN A 196 4.95 -19.82 2.31
N CYS A 197 3.87 -19.04 2.21
CA CYS A 197 2.71 -19.31 1.36
C CYS A 197 2.81 -18.65 -0.02
N LEU A 198 3.83 -17.82 -0.28
CA LEU A 198 3.98 -17.10 -1.56
C LEU A 198 4.30 -18.08 -2.70
N VAL A 199 3.37 -18.20 -3.66
CA VAL A 199 3.46 -19.07 -4.83
C VAL A 199 4.08 -18.32 -6.01
N GLU A 200 3.57 -17.14 -6.32
CA GLU A 200 3.97 -16.35 -7.50
C GLU A 200 3.93 -14.85 -7.19
N CYS A 201 4.75 -14.06 -7.90
CA CYS A 201 4.65 -12.61 -7.93
C CYS A 201 5.12 -12.04 -9.27
N ALA A 202 4.22 -11.41 -10.02
CA ALA A 202 4.48 -10.95 -11.37
C ALA A 202 4.15 -9.47 -11.57
N ILE A 203 4.86 -8.83 -12.51
CA ILE A 203 4.52 -7.51 -13.05
C ILE A 203 3.84 -7.70 -14.40
N ARG A 204 2.59 -7.26 -14.53
CA ARG A 204 1.72 -7.50 -15.69
C ARG A 204 1.94 -6.48 -16.80
N SER A 205 3.01 -6.69 -17.56
CA SER A 205 3.40 -5.82 -18.69
C SER A 205 2.45 -5.85 -19.89
N ASP A 206 1.52 -6.80 -19.92
CA ASP A 206 0.45 -6.93 -20.91
C ASP A 206 -0.73 -5.98 -20.62
N VAL A 207 -0.88 -5.50 -19.38
CA VAL A 207 -1.98 -4.59 -19.01
C VAL A 207 -1.64 -3.15 -19.40
N THR A 208 -2.61 -2.44 -19.97
CA THR A 208 -2.50 -1.05 -20.45
C THR A 208 -3.61 -0.18 -19.85
N GLY A 209 -3.42 1.14 -19.84
CA GLY A 209 -4.42 2.11 -19.38
C GLY A 209 -3.89 3.08 -18.33
N SER A 210 -2.79 2.74 -17.67
CA SER A 210 -2.03 3.59 -16.75
C SER A 210 -0.56 3.66 -17.19
N ASP A 211 0.15 4.67 -16.70
CA ASP A 211 1.60 4.77 -16.71
C ASP A 211 2.27 3.79 -15.73
N HIS A 212 1.48 3.16 -14.86
CA HIS A 212 1.86 2.02 -14.03
C HIS A 212 1.40 0.67 -14.61
N LEU A 213 2.10 -0.39 -14.24
CA LEU A 213 1.77 -1.79 -14.50
C LEU A 213 1.30 -2.46 -13.20
N PRO A 214 0.26 -3.30 -13.25
CA PRO A 214 -0.17 -4.06 -12.08
C PRO A 214 0.93 -5.00 -11.59
N VAL A 215 1.10 -5.06 -10.26
CA VAL A 215 1.87 -6.11 -9.59
C VAL A 215 0.87 -7.07 -8.97
N VAL A 216 1.07 -8.37 -9.20
CA VAL A 216 0.20 -9.45 -8.72
C VAL A 216 1.03 -10.38 -7.85
N ALA A 217 0.44 -10.89 -6.78
CA ALA A 217 1.02 -11.96 -5.97
C ALA A 217 -0.05 -13.01 -5.67
N GLU A 218 0.36 -14.28 -5.71
CA GLU A 218 -0.47 -15.43 -5.36
C GLU A 218 0.07 -16.07 -4.09
N PHE A 219 -0.83 -16.35 -3.15
CA PHE A 219 -0.50 -17.01 -1.89
C PHE A 219 -1.38 -18.26 -1.72
N ASP A 220 -0.75 -19.40 -1.45
CA ASP A 220 -1.43 -20.60 -0.97
C ASP A 220 -1.75 -20.44 0.52
N PHE A 221 -2.76 -19.62 0.80
CA PHE A 221 -3.18 -19.23 2.13
C PHE A 221 -4.70 -19.18 2.23
N SER A 222 -5.26 -19.89 3.21
CA SER A 222 -6.69 -19.84 3.49
C SER A 222 -7.03 -18.65 4.38
N VAL A 223 -7.79 -17.71 3.83
CA VAL A 223 -8.38 -16.59 4.57
C VAL A 223 -9.57 -17.10 5.38
N LYS A 224 -9.66 -16.73 6.66
CA LYS A 224 -10.80 -17.05 7.55
C LYS A 224 -11.67 -15.81 7.73
N SER A 225 -12.98 -15.99 7.64
CA SER A 225 -13.99 -14.99 8.00
C SER A 225 -15.17 -15.69 8.67
N GLU A 226 -15.67 -15.20 9.80
CA GLU A 226 -16.92 -15.74 10.37
C GLU A 226 -18.07 -15.65 9.36
N SER A 227 -18.81 -16.74 9.25
CA SER A 227 -19.74 -17.11 8.19
C SER A 227 -21.14 -16.48 8.29
N SER A 228 -21.26 -15.21 8.68
CA SER A 228 -22.51 -14.47 8.46
C SER A 228 -22.57 -14.02 7.01
N VAL A 229 -22.98 -14.94 6.13
CA VAL A 229 -23.24 -14.72 4.71
C VAL A 229 -24.34 -13.66 4.56
N VAL A 230 -23.94 -12.40 4.52
CA VAL A 230 -24.77 -11.33 3.97
C VAL A 230 -24.47 -11.34 2.49
N GLY A 231 -25.46 -11.76 1.68
CA GLY A 231 -25.29 -11.96 0.24
C GLY A 231 -24.55 -10.81 -0.45
N LEU A 232 -23.62 -11.19 -1.32
CA LEU A 232 -22.83 -10.31 -2.19
C LEU A 232 -23.77 -9.30 -2.86
N ARG A 233 -23.72 -8.06 -2.40
CA ARG A 233 -24.38 -6.91 -3.00
C ARG A 233 -23.43 -5.75 -2.86
N SER A 234 -23.07 -5.14 -3.98
CA SER A 234 -22.30 -3.90 -4.14
C SER A 234 -22.47 -2.93 -2.96
N LYS A 235 -21.67 -3.09 -1.91
CA LYS A 235 -21.67 -2.22 -0.74
C LYS A 235 -20.37 -1.45 -0.71
N VAL A 236 -20.48 -0.14 -0.50
CA VAL A 236 -19.34 0.70 -0.12
C VAL A 236 -19.19 0.59 1.40
N GLY A 237 -18.11 -0.03 1.86
CA GLY A 237 -17.83 -0.18 3.29
C GLY A 237 -17.14 1.05 3.89
N GLU A 238 -17.51 1.42 5.12
CA GLU A 238 -16.81 2.49 5.86
C GLU A 238 -15.36 2.08 6.17
N GLN A 239 -14.42 2.98 5.89
CA GLN A 239 -13.00 2.76 6.13
C GLN A 239 -12.56 3.27 7.50
N PRO A 240 -11.82 2.48 8.29
CA PRO A 240 -11.21 2.99 9.51
C PRO A 240 -10.23 4.10 9.17
N LYS A 241 -10.25 5.17 9.97
CA LYS A 241 -9.28 6.26 9.86
C LYS A 241 -7.98 5.85 10.55
N ILE A 242 -6.84 6.30 10.02
CA ILE A 242 -5.52 6.13 10.65
C ILE A 242 -5.59 6.59 12.10
N LEU A 243 -6.26 7.72 12.37
CA LEU A 243 -6.43 8.25 13.71
C LEU A 243 -7.08 7.27 14.69
N SER A 244 -7.95 6.36 14.24
CA SER A 244 -8.61 5.38 15.12
C SER A 244 -7.66 4.33 15.71
N PHE A 245 -6.49 4.13 15.09
CA PHE A 245 -5.43 3.28 15.62
C PHE A 245 -4.61 3.99 16.71
N PHE A 246 -4.81 5.30 16.90
CA PHE A 246 -4.06 6.12 17.84
C PHE A 246 -4.93 6.82 18.89
N ARG A 247 -4.45 6.88 20.14
CA ARG A 247 -5.08 7.67 21.21
C ARG A 247 -4.61 9.13 21.10
N VAL A 248 -5.54 10.06 20.95
CA VAL A 248 -5.23 11.50 21.01
C VAL A 248 -4.97 11.88 22.47
N ASN A 249 -3.73 12.25 22.82
CA ASN A 249 -3.48 12.94 24.08
C ASN A 249 -4.15 14.31 23.99
N ARG A 250 -5.27 14.50 24.72
CA ARG A 250 -5.77 15.85 24.99
C ARG A 250 -4.69 16.54 25.80
N ARG A 251 -4.01 17.54 25.22
CA ARG A 251 -3.22 18.47 26.02
C ARG A 251 -4.17 19.07 27.06
N MET A 252 -3.87 18.84 28.35
CA MET A 252 -4.46 19.62 29.43
C MET A 252 -3.92 21.04 29.39
#